data_AF-A0A929K5A3-F1
#
_entry.id   AF-A0A929K5A3-F1
#
_cell.length_a   1.000
_cell.length_b   1.000
_cell.length_c   1.000
_cell.angle_alpha   90.00
_cell.angle_beta   90.00
_cell.angle_gamma   90.00
#
_symmetry.space_group_name_H-M   'P 1'
#
loop_
_entity.id
_entity.type
_entity.pdbx_description
1 polymer ?
#
loop_
_entity_poly.entity_id
_entity_poly.type
_entity_poly.pdbx_seq_one_letter_code
_entity_poly.pdbx_strand_id
1 'polypeptide(L)'
;MATDTCDMNGLTMAQLGDHTYQRLKKIFPPWEIPLNPIDAGACLEFHLSDILRVFNALIAIPEDENVDCIVMQMPPDFFNLAPSENSSAKVSDSLKEQCAQALLNMKRAGKPFALWRTSMDRNEDELVERLESNYLPVFPS
;
A
#
# COMPACT_ATOMS: atom_id res chain seq x y z
N MET A 1 9.92 -6.63 11.51
CA MET A 1 10.74 -7.05 10.36
C MET A 1 11.15 -5.87 9.49
N ALA A 2 10.25 -5.23 8.74
CA ALA A 2 10.66 -4.11 7.86
C ALA A 2 11.34 -2.95 8.61
N THR A 3 10.77 -2.54 9.75
CA THR A 3 11.36 -1.51 10.63
C THR A 3 12.72 -1.90 11.18
N ASP A 4 12.89 -3.15 11.62
CA ASP A 4 14.14 -3.66 12.17
C ASP A 4 15.23 -3.69 11.09
N THR A 5 14.88 -4.14 9.87
CA THR A 5 15.78 -4.12 8.72
C THR A 5 16.18 -2.69 8.36
N CYS A 6 15.26 -1.73 8.40
CA CYS A 6 15.58 -0.33 8.16
C CYS A 6 16.61 0.18 9.18
N ASP A 7 16.36 -0.03 10.47
CA ASP A 7 17.24 0.40 11.56
C ASP A 7 18.63 -0.25 11.46
N MET A 8 18.68 -1.56 11.23
CA MET A 8 19.94 -2.30 11.03
C MET A 8 20.76 -1.83 9.83
N ASN A 9 20.13 -1.19 8.83
CA ASN A 9 20.79 -0.63 7.66
C ASN A 9 20.98 0.89 7.75
N GLY A 10 20.82 1.47 8.95
CA GLY A 10 21.06 2.89 9.22
C GLY A 10 19.98 3.83 8.68
N LEU A 11 18.80 3.32 8.35
CA LEU A 11 17.64 4.11 7.98
C LEU A 11 16.80 4.45 9.22
N THR A 12 16.24 5.65 9.25
CA THR A 12 15.35 6.10 10.32
C THR A 12 13.92 6.26 9.81
N MET A 13 12.94 6.00 10.66
CA MET A 13 11.53 6.19 10.32
C MET A 13 11.22 7.69 10.18
N ALA A 14 10.76 8.07 8.99
CA ALA A 14 10.31 9.43 8.69
C ALA A 14 9.21 9.89 9.64
N GLN A 15 9.31 11.14 10.09
CA GLN A 15 8.26 11.83 10.84
C GLN A 15 7.36 12.58 9.85
N LEU A 16 6.18 12.04 9.59
CA LEU A 16 5.24 12.64 8.64
C LEU A 16 4.75 14.01 9.14
N GLY A 17 4.64 14.96 8.23
CA GLY A 17 4.14 16.30 8.52
C GLY A 17 2.63 16.33 8.77
N ASP A 18 2.16 17.43 9.37
CA ASP A 18 0.76 17.62 9.73
C ASP A 18 -0.18 17.46 8.52
N HIS A 19 0.20 17.95 7.35
CA HIS A 19 -0.61 17.84 6.14
C HIS A 19 -0.86 16.37 5.75
N THR A 20 0.19 15.55 5.77
CA THR A 20 0.12 14.12 5.48
C THR A 20 -0.67 13.38 6.55
N TYR A 21 -0.43 13.71 7.83
CA TYR A 21 -1.21 13.18 8.95
C TYR A 21 -2.72 13.43 8.76
N GLN A 22 -3.13 14.66 8.44
CA GLN A 22 -4.55 14.98 8.26
C GLN A 22 -5.19 14.26 7.07
N ARG A 23 -4.41 13.89 6.05
CA ARG A 23 -4.90 13.05 4.94
C ARG A 23 -5.08 11.60 5.39
N LEU A 24 -4.09 11.04 6.08
CA LEU A 24 -4.11 9.65 6.57
C LEU A 24 -5.16 9.44 7.67
N LYS A 25 -5.37 10.41 8.56
CA LYS A 25 -6.37 10.31 9.63
C LYS A 25 -7.79 10.01 9.12
N LYS A 26 -8.11 10.40 7.89
CA LYS A 26 -9.44 10.18 7.27
C LYS A 26 -9.73 8.72 6.91
N ILE A 27 -8.71 7.87 6.99
CA ILE A 27 -8.78 6.42 6.71
C ILE A 27 -8.50 5.57 7.95
N PHE A 28 -8.29 6.20 9.11
CA PHE A 28 -7.99 5.47 10.33
C PHE A 28 -9.22 4.68 10.82
N PRO A 29 -8.98 3.58 11.55
CA PRO A 29 -10.03 2.99 12.36
C PRO A 29 -10.54 4.01 13.41
N PRO A 30 -11.59 3.67 14.19
CA PRO A 30 -12.13 4.56 15.24
C PRO A 30 -11.14 4.96 16.36
N TRP A 31 -9.90 4.48 16.32
CA TRP A 31 -8.82 4.77 17.26
C TRP A 31 -7.57 5.28 16.51
N GLU A 32 -6.66 5.95 17.23
CA GLU A 32 -5.39 6.39 16.65
C GLU A 32 -4.46 5.19 16.44
N ILE A 33 -3.77 5.18 15.29
CA ILE A 33 -2.72 4.21 14.97
C ILE A 33 -1.39 4.94 14.70
N PRO A 34 -0.24 4.27 14.85
CA PRO A 34 1.05 4.84 14.47
C PRO A 34 1.09 5.23 12.98
N LEU A 35 1.84 6.29 12.66
CA LEU A 35 1.99 6.80 11.29
C LEU A 35 3.16 6.17 10.52
N ASN A 36 4.17 5.68 11.23
CA ASN A 36 5.32 5.05 10.61
C ASN A 36 5.93 3.97 11.54
N PRO A 37 5.72 2.68 11.24
CA PRO A 37 4.95 2.15 10.10
C PRO A 37 3.45 2.43 10.26
N ILE A 38 2.75 2.66 9.15
CA ILE A 38 1.29 2.70 9.11
C ILE A 38 0.74 1.33 8.75
N ASP A 39 -0.23 0.84 9.52
CA ASP A 39 -0.97 -0.37 9.18
C ASP A 39 -2.16 -0.04 8.28
N ALA A 40 -1.92 -0.10 6.96
CA ALA A 40 -2.96 0.11 5.96
C ALA A 40 -3.99 -1.04 5.91
N GLY A 41 -3.65 -2.24 6.41
CA GLY A 41 -4.58 -3.37 6.50
C GLY A 41 -5.71 -3.04 7.46
N ALA A 42 -5.37 -2.55 8.66
CA ALA A 42 -6.35 -2.05 9.61
C ALA A 42 -7.21 -0.91 9.02
N CYS A 43 -6.62 -0.02 8.20
CA CYS A 43 -7.39 1.03 7.52
C CYS A 43 -8.37 0.45 6.48
N LEU A 44 -7.94 -0.55 5.70
CA LEU A 44 -8.76 -1.20 4.68
C LEU A 44 -9.98 -1.90 5.25
N GLU A 45 -9.86 -2.57 6.40
CA GLU A 45 -10.99 -3.27 7.06
C GLU A 45 -12.17 -2.35 7.36
N PHE A 46 -11.92 -1.08 7.70
CA PHE A 46 -12.98 -0.09 7.97
C PHE A 46 -13.45 0.66 6.71
N HIS A 47 -12.84 0.38 5.55
CA HIS A 47 -13.11 1.02 4.28
C HIS A 47 -13.33 0.02 3.12
N LEU A 48 -13.79 -1.21 3.42
CA LEU A 48 -13.99 -2.25 2.39
C LEU A 48 -14.97 -1.84 1.26
N SER A 49 -15.93 -0.95 1.55
CA SER A 49 -16.84 -0.41 0.53
C SER A 49 -16.20 0.64 -0.39
N ASP A 50 -15.03 1.16 -0.03
CA ASP A 50 -14.30 2.21 -0.73
C ASP A 50 -12.78 2.05 -0.52
N ILE A 51 -12.27 0.92 -1.01
CA ILE A 51 -10.84 0.55 -0.88
C ILE A 51 -9.93 1.61 -1.52
N LEU A 52 -10.38 2.24 -2.61
CA LEU A 52 -9.60 3.25 -3.34
C LEU A 52 -9.36 4.50 -2.50
N ARG A 53 -10.27 4.85 -1.59
CA ARG A 53 -10.05 5.95 -0.64
C ARG A 53 -8.81 5.72 0.21
N VAL A 54 -8.54 4.48 0.62
CA VAL A 54 -7.33 4.13 1.38
C VAL A 54 -6.09 4.38 0.53
N PHE A 55 -6.04 3.80 -0.68
CA PHE A 55 -4.90 3.99 -1.58
C PHE A 55 -4.66 5.46 -1.96
N ASN A 56 -5.73 6.23 -2.19
CA ASN A 56 -5.63 7.66 -2.49
C ASN A 56 -5.10 8.48 -1.31
N ALA A 57 -5.40 8.07 -0.08
CA ALA A 57 -4.82 8.70 1.11
C ALA A 57 -3.31 8.38 1.23
N LEU A 58 -2.91 7.14 0.91
CA LEU A 58 -1.51 6.70 0.96
C LEU A 58 -0.59 7.48 -0.01
N ILE A 59 -1.12 8.05 -1.10
CA ILE A 59 -0.36 8.94 -2.01
C ILE A 59 0.25 10.15 -1.28
N ALA A 60 -0.32 10.58 -0.15
CA ALA A 60 0.24 11.66 0.64
C ALA A 60 1.65 11.35 1.20
N ILE A 61 1.97 10.08 1.43
CA ILE A 61 3.26 9.65 2.00
C ILE A 61 4.43 9.99 1.07
N PRO A 62 4.44 9.56 -0.21
CA PRO A 62 5.48 9.98 -1.15
C PRO A 62 5.59 11.49 -1.36
N GLU A 63 4.48 12.22 -1.21
CA GLU A 63 4.45 13.68 -1.39
C GLU A 63 5.04 14.44 -0.18
N ASP A 64 5.19 13.79 0.97
CA ASP A 64 5.66 14.43 2.21
C ASP A 64 7.16 14.77 2.16
N GLU A 65 7.54 16.02 2.42
CA GLU A 65 8.93 16.49 2.36
C GLU A 65 9.88 15.75 3.33
N ASN A 66 9.36 15.17 4.42
CA ASN A 66 10.16 14.44 5.40
C ASN A 66 10.37 12.96 5.03
N VAL A 67 9.81 12.49 3.92
CA VAL A 67 9.96 11.12 3.42
C VAL A 67 10.97 11.11 2.28
N ASP A 68 12.07 10.37 2.44
CA ASP A 68 13.08 10.21 1.38
C ASP A 68 12.81 8.98 0.50
N CYS A 69 12.30 7.90 1.09
CA CYS A 69 12.00 6.64 0.41
C CYS A 69 10.85 5.91 1.08
N ILE A 70 10.28 4.93 0.37
CA ILE A 70 9.12 4.17 0.81
C ILE A 70 9.39 2.69 0.61
N VAL A 71 9.13 1.93 1.66
CA VAL A 71 9.00 0.48 1.61
C VAL A 71 7.60 0.13 2.09
N MET A 72 6.88 -0.68 1.33
CA MET A 72 5.51 -1.07 1.68
C MET A 72 5.28 -2.54 1.38
N GLN A 73 4.58 -3.23 2.28
CA GLN A 73 4.06 -4.55 1.95
C GLN A 73 2.98 -4.40 0.89
N MET A 74 2.96 -5.27 -0.11
CA MET A 74 1.86 -5.35 -1.04
C MET A 74 0.54 -5.47 -0.27
N PRO A 75 -0.56 -4.89 -0.78
CA PRO A 75 -1.86 -5.16 -0.20
C PRO A 75 -2.13 -6.67 -0.32
N PRO A 76 -2.57 -7.35 0.76
CA PRO A 76 -2.94 -8.76 0.65
C PRO A 76 -4.11 -8.91 -0.31
N ASP A 77 -4.31 -10.12 -0.80
CA ASP A 77 -5.33 -10.43 -1.78
C ASP A 77 -6.76 -10.40 -1.20
N PHE A 78 -7.22 -9.20 -0.82
CA PHE A 78 -8.58 -8.92 -0.37
C PHE A 78 -9.62 -9.24 -1.46
N PHE A 79 -9.19 -9.28 -2.72
CA PHE A 79 -10.05 -9.57 -3.88
C PHE A 79 -10.53 -11.02 -3.91
N ASN A 80 -9.74 -11.92 -3.32
CA ASN A 80 -10.11 -13.32 -3.14
C ASN A 80 -10.82 -13.60 -1.80
N LEU A 81 -10.88 -12.62 -0.89
CA LEU A 81 -11.54 -12.74 0.42
C LEU A 81 -13.03 -12.39 0.41
N ALA A 82 -13.57 -11.83 -0.69
CA ALA A 82 -15.00 -11.56 -0.80
C ALA A 82 -15.79 -12.88 -1.00
N PRO A 83 -16.63 -13.33 -0.05
CA PRO A 83 -17.47 -14.50 -0.25
C PRO A 83 -18.67 -14.04 -1.07
N SER A 84 -18.60 -14.21 -2.38
CA SER A 84 -19.74 -13.88 -3.22
C SER A 84 -19.79 -14.82 -4.40
N GLU A 85 -20.66 -15.82 -4.26
CA GLU A 85 -21.12 -16.72 -5.33
C GLU A 85 -21.76 -15.98 -6.52
N ASN A 86 -21.79 -14.63 -6.54
CA ASN A 86 -22.46 -13.82 -7.55
C ASN A 86 -21.69 -12.58 -8.05
N SER A 87 -20.44 -12.34 -7.62
CA SER A 87 -19.65 -11.19 -8.09
C SER A 87 -18.79 -11.62 -9.28
N SER A 88 -19.22 -11.27 -10.49
CA SER A 88 -18.55 -11.63 -11.73
C SER A 88 -17.05 -11.31 -11.68
N ALA A 89 -16.20 -12.22 -12.15
CA ALA A 89 -14.74 -12.07 -12.25
C ALA A 89 -14.27 -10.67 -12.71
N LYS A 90 -15.02 -10.03 -13.62
CA LYS A 90 -14.80 -8.67 -14.12
C LYS A 90 -14.69 -7.57 -13.04
N VAL A 91 -15.39 -7.70 -11.91
CA VAL A 91 -15.34 -6.71 -10.82
C VAL A 91 -14.05 -6.86 -10.02
N SER A 92 -13.58 -8.09 -9.81
CA SER A 92 -12.31 -8.40 -9.16
C SER A 92 -11.14 -7.87 -9.98
N ASP A 93 -11.14 -8.13 -11.30
CA ASP A 93 -10.09 -7.67 -12.21
C ASP A 93 -10.01 -6.13 -12.27
N SER A 94 -11.16 -5.46 -12.30
CA SER A 94 -11.20 -3.98 -12.32
C SER A 94 -10.66 -3.36 -11.04
N LEU A 95 -10.90 -3.96 -9.87
CA LEU A 95 -10.38 -3.44 -8.61
C LEU A 95 -8.88 -3.73 -8.48
N LYS A 96 -8.40 -4.89 -8.94
CA LYS A 96 -6.96 -5.21 -9.01
C LYS A 96 -6.20 -4.20 -9.86
N GLU A 97 -6.72 -3.87 -11.05
CA GLU A 97 -6.11 -2.87 -11.92
C GLU A 97 -6.10 -1.47 -11.26
N GLN A 98 -7.16 -1.10 -10.55
CA GLN A 98 -7.20 0.18 -9.83
C GLN A 98 -6.19 0.24 -8.68
N CYS A 99 -6.00 -0.86 -7.94
CA CYS A 99 -4.98 -0.94 -6.90
C CYS A 99 -3.56 -0.89 -7.48
N ALA A 100 -3.30 -1.63 -8.58
CA ALA A 100 -2.04 -1.54 -9.30
C ALA A 100 -1.78 -0.09 -9.76
N GLN A 101 -2.78 0.56 -10.36
CA GLN A 101 -2.67 1.94 -10.80
C GLN A 101 -2.42 2.91 -9.64
N ALA A 102 -3.01 2.68 -8.47
CA ALA A 102 -2.79 3.51 -7.29
C ALA A 102 -1.34 3.38 -6.75
N LEU A 103 -0.80 2.16 -6.70
CA LEU A 103 0.61 1.93 -6.36
C LEU A 103 1.54 2.61 -7.38
N LEU A 104 1.22 2.54 -8.67
CA LEU A 104 1.98 3.25 -9.71
C LEU A 104 1.83 4.78 -9.60
N ASN A 105 0.71 5.29 -9.08
CA ASN A 105 0.54 6.71 -8.82
C ASN A 105 1.42 7.19 -7.67
N MET A 106 1.59 6.39 -6.62
CA MET A 106 2.51 6.71 -5.51
C MET A 106 3.95 6.92 -6.00
N LYS A 107 4.39 6.13 -6.99
CA LYS A 107 5.70 6.26 -7.63
C LYS A 107 5.91 7.62 -8.33
N ARG A 108 4.84 8.32 -8.75
CA ARG A 108 4.94 9.57 -9.52
C ARG A 108 5.60 10.72 -8.75
N ALA A 109 5.66 10.65 -7.42
CA ALA A 109 6.40 11.62 -6.61
C ALA A 109 7.92 11.59 -6.85
N GLY A 110 8.44 10.56 -7.54
CA GLY A 110 9.85 10.49 -7.94
C GLY A 110 10.79 10.01 -6.85
N LYS A 111 10.27 9.62 -5.69
CA LYS A 111 11.05 9.05 -4.59
C LYS A 111 11.22 7.54 -4.74
N PRO A 112 12.33 6.95 -4.28
CA PRO A 112 12.52 5.51 -4.25
C PRO A 112 11.34 4.82 -3.55
N PHE A 113 10.70 3.90 -4.26
CA PHE A 113 9.56 3.15 -3.78
C PHE A 113 9.78 1.67 -4.09
N ALA A 114 9.77 0.84 -3.06
CA ALA A 114 9.89 -0.61 -3.17
C ALA A 114 8.73 -1.30 -2.44
N LEU A 115 8.33 -2.45 -2.98
CA LEU A 115 7.32 -3.30 -2.39
C LEU A 115 7.91 -4.65 -1.97
N TRP A 116 7.26 -5.33 -1.04
CA TRP A 116 7.48 -6.76 -0.83
C TRP A 116 6.16 -7.52 -0.77
N ARG A 117 6.21 -8.80 -1.16
CA ARG A 117 5.03 -9.69 -1.23
C ARG A 117 4.39 -9.94 0.14
N THR A 118 3.08 -10.18 0.18
CA THR A 118 2.44 -10.63 1.44
C THR A 118 2.62 -12.12 1.66
N SER A 119 2.65 -12.88 0.57
CA SER A 119 2.91 -14.31 0.57
C SER A 119 3.65 -14.73 -0.69
N MET A 120 4.17 -15.96 -0.69
CA MET A 120 4.77 -16.57 -1.89
C MET A 120 3.73 -17.27 -2.76
N ASP A 121 2.44 -16.93 -2.60
CA ASP A 121 1.36 -17.54 -3.36
C ASP A 121 1.30 -16.96 -4.77
N ARG A 122 0.98 -17.83 -5.73
CA ARG A 122 0.88 -17.47 -7.16
C ARG A 122 -0.20 -16.42 -7.46
N ASN A 123 -1.11 -16.19 -6.52
CA ASN A 123 -2.18 -15.21 -6.67
C ASN A 123 -1.66 -13.77 -6.81
N GLU A 124 -0.47 -13.49 -6.29
CA GLU A 124 0.15 -12.16 -6.41
C GLU A 124 0.97 -11.99 -7.70
N ASP A 125 1.30 -13.08 -8.41
CA ASP A 125 2.27 -13.06 -9.53
C ASP A 125 1.87 -12.07 -10.64
N GLU A 126 0.58 -12.03 -11.02
CA GLU A 126 0.09 -11.09 -12.03
C GLU A 126 0.27 -9.62 -11.61
N LEU A 127 -0.01 -9.32 -10.33
CA LEU A 127 0.19 -7.97 -9.79
C LEU A 127 1.68 -7.64 -9.72
N VAL A 128 2.53 -8.58 -9.30
CA VAL A 128 3.98 -8.42 -9.29
C VAL A 128 4.50 -8.10 -10.69
N GLU A 129 4.18 -8.93 -11.69
CA GLU A 129 4.61 -8.75 -13.08
C GLU A 129 4.17 -7.38 -13.62
N ARG A 130 2.94 -6.95 -13.29
CA ARG A 130 2.41 -5.64 -13.69
C ARG A 130 3.19 -4.49 -13.08
N LEU A 131 3.51 -4.55 -11.79
CA LEU A 131 4.24 -3.50 -11.08
C LEU A 131 5.71 -3.44 -11.55
N GLU A 132 6.36 -4.59 -11.69
CA GLU A 132 7.75 -4.67 -12.15
C GLU A 132 7.92 -4.23 -13.61
N SER A 133 6.96 -4.57 -14.49
CA SER A 133 6.94 -4.07 -15.88
C SER A 133 6.82 -2.54 -15.97
N ASN A 134 6.38 -1.89 -14.90
CA ASN A 134 6.33 -0.43 -14.76
C ASN A 134 7.47 0.10 -13.88
N TYR A 135 8.55 -0.68 -13.73
CA TYR A 135 9.77 -0.36 -12.97
C TYR A 135 9.50 -0.04 -11.48
N LEU A 136 8.51 -0.68 -10.86
CA LEU A 136 8.32 -0.66 -9.41
C LEU A 136 8.83 -2.00 -8.85
N PRO A 137 9.99 -2.03 -8.15
CA PRO A 137 10.58 -3.28 -7.69
C PRO A 137 9.72 -3.93 -6.61
N VAL A 138 9.53 -5.25 -6.73
CA VAL A 138 8.81 -6.06 -5.75
C VAL A 138 9.68 -7.21 -5.28
N PHE A 139 9.93 -7.28 -3.98
CA PHE A 139 10.77 -8.29 -3.36
C PHE A 139 9.94 -9.43 -2.73
N PRO A 140 10.47 -10.66 -2.67
CA PRO A 140 9.78 -11.76 -1.99
C PRO A 140 9.71 -11.59 -0.46
N SER A 141 10.65 -10.85 0.13
CA SER A 141 10.78 -10.58 1.58
C SER A 141 11.72 -9.42 1.85
#